data_AF-A0A923WD84-F1
#
_entry.id   AF-A0A923WD84-F1
#
_cell.length_a   1.000
_cell.length_b   1.000
_cell.length_c   1.000
_cell.angle_alpha   90.00
_cell.angle_beta   90.00
_cell.angle_gamma   90.00
#
_symmetry.space_group_name_H-M   'P 1'
#
loop_
_entity.id
_entity.type
_entity.pdbx_description
1 polymer ?
#
loop_
_entity_poly.entity_id
_entity_poly.type
_entity_poly.pdbx_seq_one_letter_code
_entity_poly.pdbx_strand_id
1 'polypeptide(L)'
;EIAKMLLNSGIEVDAHDIYGNTSLWTALHQARLTGGKYDVVELLLQHGADPYSKNRVGEILVGKKKEPLGESLSPFIVSTREGRQNELELFEKYKNIKDAK
;
A
#
# COMPACT_ATOMS: atom_id res chain seq x y z
N GLU A 1 11.60 14.53 3.81
CA GLU A 1 11.78 15.63 2.83
C GLU A 1 11.96 15.14 1.39
N ILE A 2 12.94 14.27 1.11
CA ILE A 2 13.23 13.78 -0.25
C ILE A 2 12.00 13.15 -0.94
N ALA A 3 11.20 12.35 -0.23
CA ALA A 3 9.98 11.74 -0.78
C ALA A 3 8.93 12.78 -1.25
N LYS A 4 8.78 13.91 -0.54
CA LYS A 4 7.86 14.99 -0.95
C LYS A 4 8.36 15.69 -2.21
N MET A 5 9.67 15.92 -2.31
CA MET A 5 10.27 16.55 -3.48
C MET A 5 10.16 15.67 -4.73
N LEU A 6 10.34 14.35 -4.59
CA LEU A 6 10.22 13.38 -5.67
C LEU A 6 8.78 13.23 -6.18
N LEU A 7 7.79 13.26 -5.28
CA LEU A 7 6.39 13.17 -5.69
C LEU A 7 5.91 14.44 -6.39
N ASN A 8 6.42 15.60 -5.99
CA ASN A 8 6.14 16.88 -6.66
C ASN A 8 6.78 17.01 -8.05
N SER A 9 7.73 16.14 -8.42
CA SER A 9 8.38 16.19 -9.75
C SER A 9 7.63 15.41 -10.83
N GLY A 10 6.37 15.01 -10.59
CA GLY A 10 5.53 14.32 -11.58
C GLY A 10 5.91 12.86 -11.80
N ILE A 11 6.57 12.23 -10.82
CA ILE A 11 6.91 10.81 -10.86
C ILE A 11 5.63 9.99 -10.75
N GLU A 12 5.53 8.96 -11.59
CA GLU A 12 4.46 7.97 -11.51
C GLU A 12 4.51 7.23 -10.18
N VAL A 13 3.54 7.53 -9.31
CA VAL A 13 3.50 7.02 -7.93
C VAL A 13 3.31 5.49 -7.86
N ASP A 14 2.66 4.93 -8.87
CA ASP A 14 2.32 3.51 -8.99
C ASP A 14 3.32 2.70 -9.83
N ALA A 15 4.50 3.26 -10.11
CA ALA A 15 5.55 2.54 -10.82
C ALA A 15 5.85 1.19 -10.15
N HIS A 16 6.00 0.17 -11.00
CA HIS A 16 6.27 -1.21 -10.58
C HIS A 16 7.75 -1.55 -10.65
N ASP A 17 8.26 -2.23 -9.63
CA ASP A 17 9.59 -2.83 -9.68
C ASP A 17 9.62 -4.10 -10.57
N ILE A 18 10.78 -4.78 -10.63
CA ILE A 18 10.96 -6.02 -11.40
C ILE A 18 10.04 -7.19 -10.94
N TYR A 19 9.50 -7.11 -9.73
CA TYR A 19 8.57 -8.07 -9.14
C TYR A 19 7.11 -7.61 -9.26
N GLY A 20 6.86 -6.44 -9.82
CA GLY A 20 5.54 -5.84 -9.89
C GLY A 20 5.10 -5.12 -8.62
N ASN A 21 5.97 -4.94 -7.63
CA ASN A 21 5.58 -4.22 -6.42
C ASN A 21 5.50 -2.73 -6.72
N THR A 22 4.44 -2.08 -6.24
CA THR A 22 4.36 -0.61 -6.27
C THR A 22 5.23 0.01 -5.19
N SER A 23 5.56 1.28 -5.37
CA SER A 23 6.19 2.11 -4.32
C SER A 23 5.47 2.00 -2.97
N LEU A 24 4.13 1.95 -3.01
CA LEU A 24 3.27 1.82 -1.85
C LEU A 24 3.42 0.46 -1.14
N TRP A 25 3.49 -0.64 -1.88
CA TRP A 25 3.72 -1.98 -1.33
C TRP A 25 5.04 -2.03 -0.55
N THR A 26 6.11 -1.56 -1.18
CA THR A 26 7.45 -1.56 -0.59
C THR A 26 7.51 -0.66 0.65
N ALA A 27 6.92 0.53 0.58
CA ALA A 27 6.86 1.45 1.73
C ALA A 27 6.13 0.83 2.92
N LEU A 28 5.00 0.16 2.68
CA LEU A 28 4.24 -0.50 3.76
C LEU A 28 5.02 -1.67 4.38
N HIS A 29 5.61 -2.53 3.55
CA HIS A 29 6.38 -3.67 4.03
C HIS A 29 7.55 -3.20 4.91
N GLN A 30 8.26 -2.15 4.48
CA GLN A 30 9.33 -1.56 5.27
C GLN A 30 8.83 -0.89 6.55
N ALA A 31 7.68 -0.21 6.52
CA ALA A 31 7.08 0.38 7.71
C ALA A 31 6.80 -0.68 8.78
N ARG A 32 6.32 -1.87 8.38
CA ARG A 32 6.10 -2.99 9.30
C ARG A 32 7.39 -3.54 9.90
N LEU A 33 8.41 -3.76 9.07
CA LEU A 33 9.70 -4.29 9.53
C LEU A 33 10.43 -3.32 10.47
N THR A 34 10.21 -2.01 10.31
CA THR A 34 10.93 -0.97 11.06
C THR A 34 10.17 -0.38 12.25
N GLY A 35 8.97 -0.90 12.55
CA GLY A 35 8.20 -0.49 13.74
C GLY A 35 7.28 0.72 13.55
N GLY A 36 6.77 0.95 12.34
CA GLY A 36 5.55 1.74 12.13
C GLY A 36 5.73 3.16 11.61
N LYS A 37 6.76 3.44 10.79
CA LYS A 37 6.89 4.73 10.10
C LYS A 37 5.97 4.80 8.87
N TYR A 38 4.68 5.07 9.11
CA TYR A 38 3.67 5.15 8.07
C TYR A 38 3.59 6.50 7.34
N ASP A 39 4.35 7.52 7.75
CA ASP A 39 4.33 8.85 7.11
C ASP A 39 4.60 8.78 5.60
N VAL A 40 5.48 7.86 5.17
CA VAL A 40 5.78 7.65 3.75
C VAL A 40 4.62 6.96 3.04
N VAL A 41 3.96 6.00 3.69
CA VAL A 41 2.77 5.32 3.17
C VAL A 41 1.64 6.31 2.98
N GLU A 42 1.38 7.14 3.99
CA GLU A 42 0.37 8.19 3.91
C GLU A 42 0.70 9.19 2.81
N LEU A 43 1.95 9.62 2.69
CA LEU A 43 2.37 10.55 1.65
C LEU A 43 2.12 9.98 0.24
N LEU A 44 2.45 8.71 0.01
CA LEU A 44 2.20 8.05 -1.28
C LEU A 44 0.70 7.97 -1.58
N LEU A 45 -0.12 7.62 -0.59
CA LEU A 45 -1.58 7.60 -0.74
C LEU A 45 -2.13 9.00 -1.05
N GLN A 46 -1.66 10.05 -0.38
CA GLN A 46 -2.04 11.44 -0.67
C GLN A 46 -1.72 11.87 -2.10
N HIS A 47 -0.69 11.29 -2.71
CA HIS A 47 -0.31 11.56 -4.11
C HIS A 47 -0.97 10.60 -5.10
N GLY A 48 -1.99 9.85 -4.67
CA GLY A 48 -2.86 9.06 -5.54
C GLY A 48 -2.33 7.67 -5.88
N ALA A 49 -1.44 7.11 -5.05
CA ALA A 49 -1.05 5.69 -5.14
C ALA A 49 -2.28 4.78 -4.98
N ASP A 50 -2.43 3.78 -5.85
CA ASP A 50 -3.56 2.85 -5.79
C ASP A 50 -3.31 1.73 -4.77
N PRO A 51 -4.01 1.70 -3.62
CA PRO A 51 -3.90 0.61 -2.64
C PRO A 51 -4.47 -0.72 -3.16
N TYR A 52 -5.13 -0.71 -4.32
CA TYR A 52 -5.66 -1.89 -5.00
C TYR A 52 -4.77 -2.38 -6.15
N SER A 53 -3.61 -1.74 -6.37
CA SER A 53 -2.64 -2.22 -7.35
C SER A 53 -2.12 -3.60 -6.96
N LYS A 54 -1.98 -4.48 -7.96
CA LYS A 54 -1.52 -5.86 -7.78
C LYS A 54 -0.10 -6.02 -8.28
N ASN A 55 0.71 -6.78 -7.55
CA ASN A 55 2.02 -7.18 -8.05
C ASN A 55 1.94 -8.37 -9.03
N ARG A 56 3.08 -8.81 -9.59
CA ARG A 56 3.10 -9.91 -10.58
C ARG A 56 2.67 -11.24 -9.99
N VAL A 57 2.81 -11.41 -8.68
CA VAL A 57 2.29 -12.57 -7.96
C VAL A 57 0.85 -12.34 -7.48
N GLY A 58 0.17 -11.26 -7.88
CA GLY A 58 -1.25 -11.01 -7.61
C GLY A 58 -1.59 -10.58 -6.19
N GLU A 59 -0.60 -10.25 -5.35
CA GLU A 59 -0.80 -9.69 -4.02
C GLU A 59 -1.28 -8.24 -4.12
N ILE A 60 -2.07 -7.80 -3.13
CA ILE A 60 -2.78 -6.52 -3.11
C ILE A 60 -2.82 -6.00 -1.67
N LEU A 61 -2.78 -4.67 -1.45
CA LEU A 61 -2.78 -4.12 -0.08
C LEU A 61 -4.16 -4.21 0.59
N VAL A 62 -5.22 -3.72 -0.08
CA VAL A 62 -6.58 -3.58 0.48
C VAL A 62 -7.58 -4.58 -0.12
N GLY A 63 -7.11 -5.64 -0.78
CA GLY A 63 -7.98 -6.64 -1.43
C GLY A 63 -7.76 -8.07 -0.95
N LYS A 64 -8.41 -9.00 -1.62
CA LYS A 64 -8.16 -10.44 -1.47
C LYS A 64 -7.59 -11.00 -2.78
N LYS A 65 -6.51 -11.78 -2.70
CA LYS A 65 -6.12 -12.68 -3.81
C LYS A 65 -6.85 -14.00 -3.61
N LYS A 66 -7.61 -14.44 -4.62
CA LYS A 66 -8.09 -15.83 -4.70
C LYS A 66 -6.91 -16.70 -5.13
N GLU A 67 -6.47 -17.61 -4.26
CA GLU A 67 -5.47 -18.63 -4.58
C GLU A 67 -6.14 -20.01 -4.61
N PRO A 68 -5.59 -20.99 -5.38
CA PRO A 68 -6.07 -22.37 -5.36
C PRO A 68 -5.98 -23.03 -3.96
N LEU A 69 -5.10 -22.53 -3.09
CA LEU A 69 -4.78 -23.10 -1.77
C LEU A 69 -5.27 -22.24 -0.58
N GLY A 70 -6.03 -21.15 -0.80
CA GLY A 70 -6.59 -20.33 0.29
C GLY A 70 -6.83 -18.85 -0.05
N GLU A 71 -7.21 -18.04 0.95
CA GLU A 71 -7.18 -16.57 0.86
C GLU A 71 -5.76 -16.07 1.16
N SER A 72 -5.12 -15.34 0.24
CA SER A 72 -3.88 -14.64 0.57
C SER A 72 -4.18 -13.55 1.61
N LEU A 73 -3.40 -13.54 2.69
CA LEU A 73 -3.53 -12.56 3.75
C LEU A 73 -2.91 -11.24 3.28
N SER A 74 -3.71 -10.42 2.59
CA SER A 74 -3.30 -9.07 2.24
C SER A 74 -2.88 -8.30 3.50
N PRO A 75 -2.01 -7.29 3.36
CA PRO A 75 -1.67 -6.41 4.44
C PRO A 75 -2.87 -5.94 5.26
N PHE A 76 -3.98 -5.54 4.64
CA PHE A 76 -5.22 -5.19 5.33
C PHE A 76 -5.75 -6.31 6.24
N ILE A 77 -5.90 -7.54 5.71
CA ILE A 77 -6.42 -8.68 6.47
C ILE A 77 -5.50 -9.05 7.63
N VAL A 78 -4.18 -9.03 7.42
CA VAL A 78 -3.22 -9.26 8.51
C VAL A 78 -3.40 -8.21 9.59
N SER A 79 -3.60 -6.93 9.23
CA SER A 79 -3.78 -5.84 10.19
C SER A 79 -5.08 -5.96 10.97
N THR A 80 -6.16 -6.46 10.35
CA THR A 80 -7.41 -6.78 11.04
C THR A 80 -7.21 -7.88 12.09
N ARG A 81 -6.42 -8.92 11.77
CA ARG A 81 -6.18 -10.06 12.68
C ARG A 81 -5.24 -9.70 13.83
N GLU A 82 -4.24 -8.88 13.57
CA GLU A 82 -3.24 -8.47 14.57
C GLU A 82 -3.65 -7.21 15.35
N GLY A 83 -4.76 -6.55 15.01
CA GLY A 83 -5.22 -5.34 15.70
C GLY A 83 -4.33 -4.11 15.46
N ARG A 84 -3.68 -4.00 14.29
CA ARG A 84 -2.81 -2.86 13.95
C ARG A 84 -3.64 -1.63 13.59
N GLN A 85 -4.08 -0.89 14.60
CA GLN A 85 -4.96 0.28 14.45
C GLN A 85 -4.44 1.34 13.46
N ASN A 86 -3.16 1.74 13.55
CA ASN A 86 -2.60 2.76 12.66
C ASN A 86 -2.71 2.39 11.18
N GLU A 87 -2.51 1.11 10.84
CA GLU A 87 -2.66 0.64 9.47
C GLU A 87 -4.11 0.58 9.03
N LEU A 88 -5.00 0.13 9.92
CA LEU A 88 -6.43 0.07 9.63
C LEU A 88 -6.99 1.46 9.40
N GLU A 89 -6.60 2.45 10.19
CA GLU A 89 -6.97 3.86 9.99
C GLU A 89 -6.51 4.39 8.63
N LEU A 90 -5.28 4.08 8.22
CA LEU A 90 -4.78 4.45 6.89
C LEU A 90 -5.58 3.79 5.78
N PHE A 91 -5.82 2.48 5.86
CA PHE A 91 -6.60 1.78 4.84
C PHE A 91 -8.04 2.29 4.77
N GLU A 92 -8.69 2.53 5.90
CA GLU A 92 -10.04 3.08 5.96
C GLU A 92 -10.12 4.50 5.39
N LYS A 93 -9.10 5.33 5.64
CA LYS A 93 -9.00 6.70 5.10
C LYS A 93 -8.86 6.73 3.59
N TYR A 94 -8.12 5.78 3.01
CA TYR A 94 -7.75 5.79 1.59
C TYR A 94 -8.40 4.66 0.76
N LYS A 95 -9.34 3.88 1.30
CA LYS A 95 -10.06 2.82 0.56
C LYS A 95 -10.89 3.35 -0.62
N ASN A 96 -11.33 4.61 -0.58
CA ASN A 96 -12.17 5.20 -1.62
C ASN A 96 -11.38 6.10 -2.59
N ILE A 97 -10.04 6.01 -2.63
CA ILE A 97 -9.22 6.92 -3.44
C ILE A 97 -9.52 6.85 -4.95
N LYS A 98 -10.12 5.75 -5.43
CA LYS A 98 -10.56 5.60 -6.82
C LYS A 98 -11.69 6.54 -7.22
N ASP A 99 -12.49 7.00 -6.27
CA ASP A 99 -13.62 7.90 -6.52
C ASP A 99 -13.19 9.39 -6.54
N ALA A 100 -11.94 9.69 -6.21
CA ALA A 100 -11.40 11.04 -6.11
C ALA A 100 -10.55 11.48 -7.32
N LYS A 101 -10.43 10.63 -8.36
CA LYS A 101 -9.74 10.94 -9.62
C LYS A 101 -10.73 11.27 -10.75
#